data_AF-A0A4Z1EEU9-F1
#
_entry.id   AF-A0A4Z1EEU9-F1
#
_cell.length_a   1.000
_cell.length_b   1.000
_cell.length_c   1.000
_cell.angle_alpha   90.00
_cell.angle_beta   90.00
_cell.angle_gamma   90.00
#
_symmetry.space_group_name_H-M   'P 1'
#
loop_
_entity.id
_entity.type
_entity.pdbx_description
1 polymer ?
#
loop_
_entity_poly.entity_id
_entity_poly.type
_entity_poly.pdbx_seq_one_letter_code
_entity_poly.pdbx_strand_id
1 'polypeptide(L)'
;MNSNNHTFDSQIETRFPSADGGGTRSESFWKAQCFFGGLKRTGTIYNMIDRLRKDGHKPMVSKLIALETAMLDDYNTRYIITREELEEGKRKAKVEEEKRWNNELDDLQKARKNPEKFFREMFPKVLDSKTKNAVFMTIHSSSAAEIRKAALSLGLVDKSLEVSKFDEPPLQRDLCSLIHIAVGRTVPAVKDRLQEIHQIRGKAIRKAREAMKNSRDIISEGYDDVIRASDEKNWEVTGDWHISCLKMEKRWSTPLTLRIYSQESDGQCQLFGEFDFGGVSGLFRFEQRLPTVEKKSARLADPNVKRENITFGKAEKEKKDDNDEDIKCASPNAKRLWCKSTAEAFSFPSAEKPSLHNPTWNYRWRGEYKIDSEPVPGQYLCSITFSEPLGTSLTGTFGGDLYKTWKEDMVFTGVKVGVGGAPSIDIEKEWHDRQKIIYDSDIQD
;
A
#
# COMPACT_ATOMS: atom_id res chain seq x y z
N MET A 1 -38.99 23.96 32.12
CA MET A 1 -40.05 24.77 31.48
C MET A 1 -41.03 25.16 32.57
N ASN A 2 -41.11 26.43 32.94
CA ASN A 2 -42.19 26.88 33.81
C ASN A 2 -43.44 27.00 32.94
N SER A 3 -44.38 26.05 33.10
CA SER A 3 -45.74 26.22 32.58
C SER A 3 -46.34 27.40 33.34
N ASN A 4 -46.27 28.59 32.73
CA ASN A 4 -46.93 29.76 33.27
C ASN A 4 -48.43 29.49 33.18
N ASN A 5 -49.02 29.13 34.32
CA ASN A 5 -50.45 29.01 34.62
C ASN A 5 -51.28 28.56 33.41
N HIS A 6 -51.66 27.27 33.34
CA HIS A 6 -52.52 26.60 32.34
C HIS A 6 -53.79 27.38 31.92
N THR A 7 -53.61 28.57 31.37
CA THR A 7 -54.57 29.62 31.05
C THR A 7 -54.24 30.06 29.64
N PHE A 8 -55.28 30.39 28.88
CA PHE A 8 -55.15 30.78 27.49
C PHE A 8 -54.30 32.05 27.37
N ASP A 9 -53.19 31.98 26.64
CA ASP A 9 -52.42 33.16 26.25
C ASP A 9 -53.27 34.00 25.28
N SER A 10 -53.80 35.13 25.76
CA SER A 10 -54.61 36.03 24.93
C SER A 10 -53.83 36.62 23.74
N GLN A 11 -52.51 36.46 23.71
CA GLN A 11 -51.63 36.84 22.59
C GLN A 11 -51.43 35.72 21.55
N ILE A 12 -52.19 34.61 21.60
CA ILE A 12 -52.01 33.50 20.65
C ILE A 12 -52.25 33.91 19.18
N GLU A 13 -53.09 34.94 18.95
CA GLU A 13 -53.32 35.50 17.61
C GLU A 13 -52.10 36.24 17.05
N THR A 14 -51.23 36.79 17.91
CA THR A 14 -50.05 37.58 17.49
C THR A 14 -48.75 36.78 17.51
N ARG A 15 -48.63 35.75 18.37
CA ARG A 15 -47.39 34.96 18.52
C ARG A 15 -47.17 33.88 17.47
N PHE A 16 -48.25 33.40 16.84
CA PHE A 16 -48.15 32.39 15.80
C PHE A 16 -49.05 32.80 14.63
N PRO A 17 -48.55 33.50 13.60
CA PRO A 17 -49.31 33.74 12.37
C PRO A 17 -49.54 32.42 11.60
N SER A 18 -50.58 32.36 10.76
CA SER A 18 -50.76 31.22 9.84
C SER A 18 -49.53 31.07 8.95
N ALA A 19 -49.14 29.84 8.63
CA ALA A 19 -47.97 29.55 7.79
C ALA A 19 -48.07 30.20 6.40
N ASP A 20 -49.29 30.57 6.00
CA ASP A 20 -49.65 31.10 4.68
C ASP A 20 -49.73 32.64 4.66
N GLY A 21 -49.29 33.32 5.73
CA GLY A 21 -49.05 34.77 5.75
C GLY A 21 -50.28 35.69 5.75
N GLY A 22 -51.52 35.19 5.60
CA GLY A 22 -52.71 36.06 5.56
C GLY A 22 -54.05 35.47 6.01
N GLY A 23 -54.09 34.23 6.50
CA GLY A 23 -55.36 33.53 6.78
C GLY A 23 -55.65 33.35 8.27
N THR A 24 -56.92 33.53 8.65
CA THR A 24 -57.51 33.10 9.92
C THR A 24 -57.18 31.61 10.17
N ARG A 25 -56.73 31.23 11.37
CA ARG A 25 -56.41 29.83 11.73
C ARG A 25 -57.60 28.90 11.40
N SER A 26 -57.30 27.64 11.04
CA SER A 26 -58.31 26.66 10.62
C SER A 26 -59.37 26.40 11.70
N GLU A 27 -60.57 26.00 11.29
CA GLU A 27 -61.65 25.67 12.23
C GLU A 27 -61.25 24.58 13.22
N SER A 28 -60.48 23.58 12.77
CA SER A 28 -59.96 22.50 13.62
C SER A 28 -59.04 23.02 14.73
N PHE A 29 -58.21 24.02 14.46
CA PHE A 29 -57.35 24.65 15.47
C PHE A 29 -58.21 25.29 16.58
N TRP A 30 -59.21 26.08 16.22
CA TRP A 30 -60.08 26.73 17.19
C TRP A 30 -60.94 25.73 17.98
N LYS A 31 -61.41 24.66 17.32
CA LYS A 31 -62.10 23.54 17.99
C LYS A 31 -61.21 22.87 19.02
N ALA A 32 -59.92 22.70 18.74
CA ALA A 32 -58.96 22.13 19.68
C ALA A 32 -58.70 23.06 20.87
N GLN A 33 -58.53 24.37 20.64
CA GLN A 33 -58.39 25.35 21.72
C GLN A 33 -59.62 25.36 22.64
N CYS A 34 -60.84 25.37 22.07
CA CYS A 34 -62.05 25.24 22.85
C CYS A 34 -62.11 23.90 23.60
N PHE A 35 -61.71 22.79 22.97
CA PHE A 35 -61.68 21.47 23.62
C PHE A 35 -60.76 21.45 24.85
N PHE A 36 -59.56 22.00 24.74
CA PHE A 36 -58.59 22.03 25.84
C PHE A 36 -59.08 22.86 27.03
N GLY A 37 -59.81 23.96 26.77
CA GLY A 37 -60.47 24.76 27.80
C GLY A 37 -61.82 24.22 28.29
N GLY A 38 -62.27 23.05 27.82
CA GLY A 38 -63.58 22.48 28.17
C GLY A 38 -64.78 23.27 27.62
N LEU A 39 -64.55 24.13 26.62
CA LEU A 39 -65.55 24.97 25.98
C LEU A 39 -66.25 24.22 24.82
N LYS A 40 -67.47 24.65 24.49
CA LYS A 40 -68.24 24.07 23.36
C LYS A 40 -67.47 24.24 22.03
N ARG A 41 -67.39 23.16 21.23
CA ARG A 41 -66.64 23.10 19.95
C ARG A 41 -67.49 23.42 18.71
N THR A 42 -68.75 23.81 18.88
CA THR A 42 -69.70 24.07 17.79
C THR A 42 -69.86 25.57 17.54
N GLY A 43 -70.17 25.97 16.31
CA GLY A 43 -70.39 27.37 15.90
C GLY A 43 -69.32 27.89 14.94
N THR A 44 -69.45 29.15 14.51
CA THR A 44 -68.48 29.81 13.63
C THR A 44 -67.14 30.03 14.35
N ILE A 45 -66.06 30.26 13.59
CA ILE A 45 -64.73 30.58 14.13
C ILE A 45 -64.80 31.77 15.11
N TYR A 46 -65.53 32.83 14.76
CA TYR A 46 -65.71 34.01 15.62
C TYR A 46 -66.38 33.66 16.96
N ASN A 47 -67.37 32.75 16.96
CA ASN A 47 -68.01 32.30 18.20
C ASN A 47 -67.03 31.50 19.09
N MET A 48 -66.10 30.74 18.49
CA MET A 48 -65.04 30.04 19.24
C MET A 48 -64.01 31.03 19.82
N ILE A 49 -63.58 32.01 19.03
CA ILE A 49 -62.66 33.07 19.46
C ILE A 49 -63.27 33.87 20.62
N ASP A 50 -64.52 34.31 20.50
CA ASP A 50 -65.19 35.10 21.54
C ASP A 50 -65.31 34.31 22.86
N ARG A 51 -65.63 33.00 22.78
CA ARG A 51 -65.62 32.10 23.95
C ARG A 51 -64.23 31.95 24.56
N LEU A 52 -63.19 31.80 23.75
CA LEU A 52 -61.80 31.73 24.25
C LEU A 52 -61.34 33.06 24.84
N ARG A 53 -61.78 34.21 24.33
CA ARG A 53 -61.48 35.52 24.93
C ARG A 53 -62.22 35.71 26.26
N LYS A 54 -63.49 35.34 26.32
CA LYS A 54 -64.33 35.49 27.52
C LYS A 54 -63.96 34.49 28.60
N ASP A 55 -63.77 33.22 28.25
CA ASP A 55 -63.61 32.11 29.19
C ASP A 55 -62.21 31.46 29.12
N GLY A 56 -61.29 31.91 28.27
CA GLY A 56 -59.96 31.28 28.13
C GLY A 56 -59.04 31.48 29.33
N HIS A 57 -59.38 32.41 30.22
CA HIS A 57 -58.73 32.50 31.52
C HIS A 57 -59.08 31.32 32.44
N LYS A 58 -60.05 30.47 32.08
CA LYS A 58 -60.36 29.26 32.82
C LYS A 58 -59.22 28.25 32.65
N PRO A 59 -58.82 27.57 33.74
CA PRO A 59 -57.79 26.56 33.67
C PRO A 59 -58.21 25.44 32.71
N MET A 60 -57.24 24.78 32.08
CA MET A 60 -57.47 23.54 31.33
C MET A 60 -58.32 22.55 32.13
N VAL A 61 -59.10 21.72 31.43
CA VAL A 61 -59.89 20.68 32.09
C VAL A 61 -58.97 19.81 32.96
N SER A 62 -59.36 19.53 34.21
CA SER A 62 -58.51 18.82 35.19
C SER A 62 -57.95 17.49 34.68
N LYS A 63 -58.68 16.79 33.78
CA LYS A 63 -58.21 15.57 33.11
C LYS A 63 -56.98 15.80 32.23
N LEU A 64 -56.91 16.94 31.53
CA LEU A 64 -55.77 17.30 30.68
C LEU A 64 -54.58 17.76 31.51
N ILE A 65 -54.82 18.51 32.59
CA ILE A 65 -53.76 18.88 33.55
C ILE A 65 -53.15 17.61 34.18
N ALA A 66 -53.99 16.66 34.58
CA ALA A 66 -53.52 15.37 35.11
C ALA A 66 -52.72 14.58 34.07
N LEU A 67 -53.15 14.58 32.80
CA LEU A 67 -52.43 13.92 31.71
C LEU A 67 -51.08 14.61 31.42
N GLU A 68 -51.03 15.94 31.36
CA GLU A 68 -49.80 16.73 31.17
C GLU A 68 -48.81 16.45 32.30
N THR A 69 -49.29 16.46 33.55
CA THR A 69 -48.48 16.14 34.73
C THR A 69 -47.93 14.72 34.63
N ALA A 70 -48.78 13.74 34.31
CA ALA A 70 -48.35 12.34 34.15
C ALA A 70 -47.33 12.15 33.01
N MET A 71 -47.49 12.87 31.89
CA MET A 71 -46.53 12.85 30.78
C MET A 71 -45.20 13.52 31.15
N LEU A 72 -45.24 14.61 31.91
CA LEU A 72 -44.04 15.29 32.39
C LEU A 72 -43.28 14.43 33.40
N ASP A 73 -43.99 13.76 34.30
CA ASP A 73 -43.40 12.83 35.27
C ASP A 73 -42.80 11.60 34.58
N ASP A 74 -43.48 10.99 33.60
CA ASP A 74 -42.94 9.90 32.78
C ASP A 74 -41.69 10.35 32.01
N TYR A 75 -41.73 11.53 31.38
CA TYR A 75 -40.59 12.09 30.66
C TYR A 75 -39.39 12.32 31.60
N ASN A 76 -39.61 12.97 32.74
CA ASN A 76 -38.55 13.22 33.72
C ASN A 76 -37.95 11.92 34.25
N THR A 77 -38.80 10.92 34.52
CA THR A 77 -38.36 9.60 34.98
C THR A 77 -37.47 8.93 33.93
N ARG A 78 -37.90 8.87 32.67
CA ARG A 78 -37.08 8.30 31.58
C ARG A 78 -35.78 9.07 31.38
N TYR A 79 -35.83 10.40 31.43
CA TYR A 79 -34.65 11.24 31.29
C TYR A 79 -33.60 10.95 32.38
N ILE A 80 -34.04 10.79 33.63
CA ILE A 80 -33.16 10.44 34.76
C ILE A 80 -32.55 9.04 34.53
N ILE A 81 -33.38 8.03 34.23
CA ILE A 81 -32.92 6.65 34.00
C ILE A 81 -31.88 6.61 32.88
N THR A 82 -32.17 7.20 31.72
CA THR A 82 -31.24 7.21 30.56
C THR A 82 -29.93 7.92 30.91
N ARG A 83 -29.98 8.98 31.71
CA ARG A 83 -28.76 9.67 32.17
C ARG A 83 -27.94 8.79 33.12
N GLU A 84 -28.57 8.09 34.05
CA GLU A 84 -27.90 7.17 34.97
C GLU A 84 -27.28 5.98 34.23
N GLU A 85 -27.99 5.37 33.28
CA GLU A 85 -27.49 4.30 32.42
C GLU A 85 -26.29 4.76 31.58
N LEU A 86 -26.32 5.97 31.04
CA LEU A 86 -25.20 6.55 30.30
C LEU A 86 -23.98 6.74 31.18
N GLU A 87 -24.15 7.28 32.40
CA GLU A 87 -23.05 7.46 33.34
C GLU A 87 -22.48 6.12 33.84
N GLU A 88 -23.33 5.13 34.08
CA GLU A 88 -22.90 3.77 34.42
C GLU A 88 -22.16 3.10 33.24
N GLY A 89 -22.62 3.30 32.01
CA GLY A 89 -21.93 2.87 30.80
C GLY A 89 -20.53 3.49 30.69
N LYS A 90 -20.39 4.80 30.94
CA LYS A 90 -19.08 5.48 30.98
C LYS A 90 -18.17 4.93 32.07
N ARG A 91 -18.71 4.64 33.27
CA ARG A 91 -17.92 4.02 34.36
C ARG A 91 -17.43 2.64 33.95
N LYS A 92 -18.29 1.77 33.42
CA LYS A 92 -17.92 0.44 32.92
C LYS A 92 -16.87 0.51 31.82
N ALA A 93 -17.04 1.41 30.86
CA ALA A 93 -16.06 1.63 29.79
C ALA A 93 -14.70 2.06 30.33
N LYS A 94 -14.66 2.97 31.32
CA LYS A 94 -13.42 3.41 31.98
C LYS A 94 -12.74 2.27 32.74
N VAL A 95 -13.51 1.44 33.45
CA VAL A 95 -12.97 0.27 34.16
C VAL A 95 -12.38 -0.74 33.19
N GLU A 96 -13.08 -1.04 32.09
CA GLU A 96 -12.59 -1.97 31.09
C GLU A 96 -11.37 -1.42 30.36
N GLU A 97 -11.34 -0.12 30.04
CA GLU A 97 -10.16 0.53 29.48
C GLU A 97 -8.95 0.45 30.42
N GLU A 98 -9.15 0.67 31.72
CA GLU A 98 -8.10 0.54 32.73
C GLU A 98 -7.62 -0.92 32.84
N LYS A 99 -8.54 -1.89 32.75
CA LYS A 99 -8.20 -3.31 32.74
C LYS A 99 -7.39 -3.70 31.50
N ARG A 100 -7.78 -3.23 30.31
CA ARG A 100 -7.01 -3.44 29.07
C ARG A 100 -5.64 -2.78 29.16
N TRP A 101 -5.59 -1.55 29.65
CA TRP A 101 -4.35 -0.83 29.86
C TRP A 101 -3.39 -1.63 30.76
N ASN A 102 -3.86 -2.16 31.88
CA ASN A 102 -2.99 -2.84 32.83
C ASN A 102 -2.59 -4.27 32.42
N ASN A 103 -3.45 -4.98 31.68
CA ASN A 103 -3.27 -6.43 31.45
C ASN A 103 -3.00 -6.82 29.99
N GLU A 104 -3.43 -6.02 29.01
CA GLU A 104 -3.41 -6.42 27.60
C GLU A 104 -2.37 -5.64 26.78
N LEU A 105 -2.11 -4.38 27.13
CA LEU A 105 -1.24 -3.51 26.34
C LEU A 105 0.23 -3.62 26.77
N ASP A 106 1.12 -3.80 25.79
CA ASP A 106 2.56 -3.65 26.00
C ASP A 106 2.98 -2.17 26.14
N ASP A 107 4.23 -1.92 26.53
CA ASP A 107 4.77 -0.57 26.74
C ASP A 107 4.66 0.32 25.49
N LEU A 108 4.83 -0.26 24.29
CA LEU A 108 4.76 0.49 23.04
C LEU A 108 3.32 0.87 22.69
N GLN A 109 2.39 -0.05 22.87
CA GLN A 109 0.95 0.17 22.67
C GLN A 109 0.42 1.21 23.67
N LYS A 110 0.84 1.14 24.94
CA LYS A 110 0.53 2.16 25.96
C LYS A 110 1.03 3.54 25.56
N ALA A 111 2.30 3.63 25.16
CA ALA A 111 2.91 4.88 24.73
C ALA A 111 2.19 5.50 23.52
N ARG A 112 1.69 4.68 22.59
CA ARG A 112 0.90 5.13 21.43
C ARG A 112 -0.51 5.58 21.80
N LYS A 113 -1.16 4.87 22.73
CA LYS A 113 -2.56 5.14 23.09
C LYS A 113 -2.71 6.36 24.01
N ASN A 114 -1.85 6.51 25.00
CA ASN A 114 -1.84 7.66 25.91
C ASN A 114 -0.41 7.93 26.43
N PRO A 115 0.39 8.73 25.70
CA PRO A 115 1.79 9.00 26.05
C PRO A 115 1.96 9.56 27.47
N GLU A 116 1.06 10.45 27.90
CA GLU A 116 1.15 11.09 29.22
C GLU A 116 0.91 10.10 30.35
N LYS A 117 -0.14 9.27 30.26
CA LYS A 117 -0.41 8.22 31.25
C LYS A 117 0.76 7.22 31.32
N PHE A 118 1.26 6.80 30.15
CA PHE A 118 2.41 5.91 30.06
C PHE A 118 3.65 6.50 30.76
N PHE A 119 4.01 7.75 30.47
CA PHE A 119 5.18 8.37 31.10
C PHE A 119 5.01 8.60 32.61
N ARG A 120 3.79 8.85 33.10
CA ARG A 120 3.53 8.93 34.55
C ARG A 120 3.77 7.59 35.26
N GLU A 121 3.44 6.48 34.61
CA GLU A 121 3.72 5.13 35.12
C GLU A 121 5.21 4.79 35.08
N MET A 122 5.89 5.15 34.00
CA MET A 122 7.32 4.86 33.82
C MET A 122 8.24 5.76 34.67
N PHE A 123 7.79 6.98 34.98
CA PHE A 123 8.56 7.97 35.73
C PHE A 123 7.77 8.50 36.96
N PRO A 124 7.42 7.64 37.94
CA PRO A 124 6.61 8.03 39.09
C PRO A 124 7.31 9.11 39.94
N LYS A 125 6.57 10.07 40.50
CA LYS A 125 7.17 11.23 41.22
C LYS A 125 8.11 10.83 42.37
N VAL A 126 7.83 9.72 43.03
CA VAL A 126 8.68 9.17 44.09
C VAL A 126 9.79 8.35 43.44
N LEU A 127 11.03 8.74 43.67
CA LEU A 127 12.23 8.07 43.16
C LEU A 127 12.49 6.82 43.99
N ASP A 128 12.12 5.66 43.45
CA ASP A 128 12.68 4.39 43.91
C ASP A 128 13.94 4.08 43.10
N SER A 129 14.99 3.62 43.78
CA SER A 129 16.34 3.33 43.23
C SER A 129 16.34 2.28 42.10
N LYS A 130 15.20 1.60 41.87
CA LYS A 130 15.01 0.59 40.82
C LYS A 130 14.36 1.12 39.53
N THR A 131 13.89 2.36 39.50
CA THR A 131 13.20 2.90 38.32
C THR A 131 14.18 3.16 37.17
N LYS A 132 13.76 2.81 35.93
CA LYS A 132 14.55 3.08 34.72
C LYS A 132 14.70 4.59 34.55
N ASN A 133 15.93 5.07 34.38
CA ASN A 133 16.20 6.50 34.19
C ASN A 133 15.84 7.02 32.78
N ALA A 134 15.67 6.10 31.83
CA ALA A 134 15.22 6.37 30.48
C ALA A 134 14.44 5.16 29.91
N VAL A 135 13.48 5.46 29.04
CA VAL A 135 12.70 4.51 28.26
C VAL A 135 13.01 4.75 26.78
N PHE A 136 13.01 3.67 26.02
CA PHE A 136 13.23 3.68 24.59
C PHE A 136 12.05 3.07 23.86
N MET A 137 11.63 3.68 22.75
CA MET A 137 10.52 3.18 21.94
C MET A 137 10.70 3.48 20.45
N THR A 138 10.11 2.64 19.61
CA THR A 138 10.05 2.79 18.15
C THR A 138 8.65 3.20 17.72
N ILE A 139 8.50 4.43 17.27
CA ILE A 139 7.19 5.05 17.00
C ILE A 139 7.11 5.53 15.56
N HIS A 140 5.88 5.68 15.08
CA HIS A 140 5.67 6.36 13.81
C HIS A 140 5.96 7.87 13.98
N SER A 141 6.53 8.47 12.94
CA SER A 141 6.97 9.86 12.87
C SER A 141 5.81 10.82 13.06
N SER A 142 4.61 10.44 12.60
CA SER A 142 3.37 11.20 12.87
C SER A 142 3.02 11.29 14.36
N SER A 143 3.36 10.28 15.17
CA SER A 143 3.12 10.26 16.62
C SER A 143 4.22 10.96 17.43
N ALA A 144 5.33 11.35 16.79
CA ALA A 144 6.49 11.94 17.46
C ALA A 144 6.14 13.22 18.23
N ALA A 145 5.33 14.09 17.63
CA ALA A 145 4.99 15.38 18.22
C ALA A 145 4.20 15.22 19.52
N GLU A 146 3.24 14.27 19.56
CA GLU A 146 2.42 14.00 20.75
C GLU A 146 3.26 13.43 21.89
N ILE A 147 4.17 12.51 21.56
CA ILE A 147 5.07 11.90 22.54
C ILE A 147 6.03 12.94 23.13
N ARG A 148 6.63 13.80 22.28
CA ARG A 148 7.49 14.91 22.75
C ARG A 148 6.73 15.88 23.63
N LYS A 149 5.50 16.24 23.25
CA LYS A 149 4.64 17.13 24.03
C LYS A 149 4.33 16.54 25.41
N ALA A 150 4.01 15.26 25.50
CA ALA A 150 3.74 14.57 26.76
C ALA A 150 5.00 14.41 27.63
N ALA A 151 6.16 14.15 27.02
CA ALA A 151 7.43 14.13 27.75
C ALA A 151 7.74 15.51 28.36
N LEU A 152 7.60 16.57 27.55
CA LEU A 152 7.86 17.94 27.97
C LEU A 152 6.91 18.41 29.09
N SER A 153 5.63 18.04 29.03
CA SER A 153 4.65 18.41 30.08
C SER A 153 4.96 17.77 31.44
N LEU A 154 5.75 16.70 31.46
CA LEU A 154 6.23 16.01 32.66
C LEU A 154 7.66 16.41 33.05
N GLY A 155 8.28 17.36 32.34
CA GLY A 155 9.66 17.79 32.58
C GLY A 155 10.71 16.73 32.20
N LEU A 156 10.36 15.80 31.31
CA LEU A 156 11.28 14.79 30.81
C LEU A 156 12.06 15.33 29.62
N VAL A 157 13.25 14.78 29.42
CA VAL A 157 14.12 15.03 28.27
C VAL A 157 13.86 13.94 27.24
N ASP A 158 13.71 14.32 25.98
CA ASP A 158 13.67 13.39 24.86
C ASP A 158 14.84 13.61 23.88
N LYS A 159 15.20 12.54 23.19
CA LYS A 159 16.03 12.59 21.98
C LYS A 159 15.56 11.54 21.00
N SER A 160 15.51 11.90 19.72
CA SER A 160 15.16 10.99 18.64
C SER A 160 16.35 10.66 17.74
N LEU A 161 16.32 9.47 17.18
CA LEU A 161 17.22 8.95 16.16
C LEU A 161 16.37 8.37 15.02
N GLU A 162 16.80 8.52 13.78
CA GLU A 162 16.16 7.86 12.65
C GLU A 162 16.38 6.34 12.71
N VAL A 163 15.31 5.58 12.42
CA VAL A 163 15.38 4.11 12.36
C VAL A 163 16.22 3.69 11.16
N SER A 164 17.00 2.65 11.36
CA SER A 164 17.87 2.05 10.37
C SER A 164 17.35 0.69 9.94
N LYS A 165 17.67 0.30 8.70
CA LYS A 165 17.48 -1.08 8.24
C LYS A 165 18.28 -2.16 9.01
N PHE A 166 19.08 -1.74 9.99
CA PHE A 166 19.93 -2.60 10.81
C PHE A 166 19.43 -2.68 12.26
N ASP A 167 18.31 -2.02 12.56
CA ASP A 167 17.67 -2.11 13.86
C ASP A 167 16.77 -3.35 13.90
N GLU A 168 16.61 -3.94 15.08
CA GLU A 168 15.94 -5.23 15.26
C GLU A 168 14.55 -5.06 15.90
N PRO A 169 13.49 -5.70 15.37
CA PRO A 169 13.48 -6.48 14.13
C PRO A 169 13.59 -5.57 12.89
N PRO A 170 14.16 -6.04 11.76
CA PRO A 170 14.12 -5.31 10.50
C PRO A 170 12.66 -5.21 10.04
N LEU A 171 11.99 -4.13 10.44
CA LEU A 171 10.58 -3.93 10.13
C LEU A 171 10.40 -3.53 8.67
N GLN A 172 9.37 -4.12 8.07
CA GLN A 172 9.02 -4.05 6.66
C GLN A 172 8.75 -2.59 6.21
N ARG A 173 9.39 -2.21 5.09
CA ARG A 173 9.20 -1.05 4.17
C ARG A 173 8.97 0.37 4.69
N ASP A 174 8.43 0.59 5.88
CA ASP A 174 8.08 1.93 6.34
C ASP A 174 9.16 2.55 7.24
N LEU A 175 10.43 2.26 6.95
CA LEU A 175 11.58 2.80 7.67
C LEU A 175 11.59 4.34 7.65
N CYS A 176 11.11 4.96 6.57
CA CYS A 176 11.02 6.41 6.45
C CYS A 176 10.00 7.02 7.41
N SER A 177 9.06 6.23 7.91
CA SER A 177 8.02 6.70 8.81
C SER A 177 8.32 6.36 10.26
N LEU A 178 9.31 5.54 10.59
CA LEU A 178 9.63 5.17 11.97
C LEU A 178 10.77 6.00 12.54
N ILE A 179 10.63 6.42 13.80
CA ILE A 179 11.67 7.05 14.58
C ILE A 179 11.90 6.31 15.90
N HIS A 180 13.15 6.27 16.31
CA HIS A 180 13.59 5.84 17.61
C HIS A 180 13.58 7.03 18.54
N ILE A 181 12.89 6.94 19.68
CA ILE A 181 12.87 8.01 20.68
C ILE A 181 13.24 7.45 22.06
N ALA A 182 14.22 8.10 22.68
CA ALA A 182 14.59 7.86 24.06
C ALA A 182 14.07 9.03 24.91
N VAL A 183 13.33 8.71 25.97
CA VAL A 183 12.74 9.68 26.91
C VAL A 183 13.24 9.35 28.31
N GLY A 184 13.66 10.33 29.09
CA GLY A 184 14.20 10.11 30.43
C GLY A 184 14.24 11.37 31.28
N ARG A 185 14.62 11.22 32.55
CA ARG A 185 14.63 12.36 33.50
C ARG A 185 15.79 13.31 33.30
N THR A 186 16.90 12.80 32.78
CA THR A 186 18.14 13.56 32.67
C THR A 186 18.75 13.35 31.29
N VAL A 187 19.45 14.38 30.82
CA VAL A 187 20.18 14.32 29.55
C VAL A 187 21.20 13.16 29.51
N PRO A 188 21.98 12.87 30.58
CA PRO A 188 22.89 11.72 30.59
C PRO A 188 22.17 10.39 30.40
N ALA A 189 21.08 10.12 31.13
CA ALA A 189 20.36 8.86 31.02
C ALA A 189 19.81 8.60 29.60
N VAL A 190 19.29 9.66 28.96
CA VAL A 190 18.83 9.59 27.56
C VAL A 190 20.00 9.35 26.60
N LYS A 191 21.15 10.02 26.81
CA LYS A 191 22.35 9.81 25.99
C LYS A 191 22.91 8.40 26.14
N ASP A 192 23.01 7.88 27.36
CA ASP A 192 23.52 6.54 27.64
C ASP A 192 22.65 5.48 26.96
N ARG A 193 21.32 5.64 27.03
CA ARG A 193 20.38 4.74 26.37
C ARG A 193 20.53 4.78 24.84
N LEU A 194 20.68 5.95 24.25
CA LEU A 194 20.96 6.09 22.81
C LEU A 194 22.30 5.49 22.41
N GLN A 195 23.33 5.62 23.25
CA GLN A 195 24.64 5.02 23.00
C GLN A 195 24.57 3.49 23.01
N GLU A 196 23.82 2.90 23.93
CA GLU A 196 23.56 1.44 23.96
C GLU A 196 22.94 0.97 22.63
N ILE A 197 21.94 1.70 22.12
CA ILE A 197 21.30 1.40 20.83
C ILE A 197 22.30 1.54 19.68
N HIS A 198 23.12 2.59 19.67
CA HIS A 198 24.18 2.74 18.67
C HIS A 198 25.18 1.57 18.72
N GLN A 199 25.51 1.05 19.90
CA GLN A 199 26.39 -0.11 20.03
C GLN A 199 25.73 -1.39 19.52
N ILE A 200 24.46 -1.62 19.84
CA ILE A 200 23.66 -2.75 19.32
C ILE A 200 23.61 -2.67 17.78
N ARG A 201 23.23 -1.52 17.23
CA ARG A 201 23.22 -1.24 15.78
C ARG A 201 24.59 -1.45 15.15
N GLY A 202 25.67 -1.00 15.80
CA GLY A 202 27.03 -1.22 15.34
C GLY A 202 27.42 -2.71 15.27
N LYS A 203 27.00 -3.51 16.25
CA LYS A 203 27.18 -4.97 16.24
C LYS A 203 26.39 -5.61 15.10
N ALA A 204 25.12 -5.22 14.92
CA ALA A 204 24.27 -5.74 13.85
C ALA A 204 24.83 -5.39 12.45
N ILE A 205 25.31 -4.16 12.24
CA ILE A 205 25.95 -3.74 10.99
C ILE A 205 27.21 -4.58 10.70
N ARG A 206 28.05 -4.81 11.71
CA ARG A 206 29.25 -5.65 11.52
C ARG A 206 28.89 -7.08 11.14
N LYS A 207 27.94 -7.69 11.86
CA LYS A 207 27.45 -9.04 11.57
C LYS A 207 26.86 -9.14 10.16
N ALA A 208 26.10 -8.14 9.73
CA ALA A 208 25.54 -8.07 8.38
C ALA A 208 26.64 -7.93 7.31
N ARG A 209 27.66 -7.10 7.55
CA ARG A 209 28.81 -6.95 6.62
C ARG A 209 29.64 -8.22 6.52
N GLU A 210 29.86 -8.90 7.63
CA GLU A 210 30.58 -10.18 7.67
C GLU A 210 29.80 -11.27 6.94
N ALA A 211 28.49 -11.37 7.18
CA ALA A 211 27.63 -12.28 6.43
C ALA A 211 27.65 -11.99 4.92
N MET A 212 27.56 -10.71 4.52
CA MET A 212 27.68 -10.32 3.11
C MET A 212 29.03 -10.68 2.51
N LYS A 213 30.13 -10.52 3.27
CA LYS A 213 31.46 -10.91 2.82
C LYS A 213 31.54 -12.43 2.64
N ASN A 214 31.13 -13.20 3.64
CA ASN A 214 31.14 -14.66 3.59
C ASN A 214 30.28 -15.18 2.42
N SER A 215 29.11 -14.58 2.17
CA SER A 215 28.29 -14.92 1.01
C SER A 215 29.03 -14.66 -0.30
N ARG A 216 29.73 -13.51 -0.45
CA ARG A 216 30.54 -13.23 -1.64
C ARG A 216 31.68 -14.23 -1.82
N ASP A 217 32.33 -14.61 -0.74
CA ASP A 217 33.42 -15.58 -0.78
C ASP A 217 32.89 -16.95 -1.25
N ILE A 218 31.73 -17.41 -0.73
CA ILE A 218 31.04 -18.64 -1.20
C ILE A 218 30.62 -18.54 -2.67
N ILE A 219 30.08 -17.39 -3.09
CA ILE A 219 29.69 -17.15 -4.48
C ILE A 219 30.90 -17.22 -5.42
N SER A 220 32.03 -16.64 -5.00
CA SER A 220 33.28 -16.69 -5.76
C SER A 220 33.82 -18.11 -5.88
N GLU A 221 33.81 -18.87 -4.78
CA GLU A 221 34.23 -20.28 -4.78
C GLU A 221 33.34 -21.13 -5.70
N GLY A 222 32.02 -20.98 -5.62
CA GLY A 222 31.09 -21.67 -6.51
C GLY A 222 31.27 -21.28 -7.98
N TYR A 223 31.58 -20.02 -8.26
CA TYR A 223 31.91 -19.55 -9.61
C TYR A 223 33.21 -20.17 -10.13
N ASP A 224 34.26 -20.24 -9.31
CA ASP A 224 35.54 -20.86 -9.66
C ASP A 224 35.42 -22.39 -9.84
N ASP A 225 34.53 -23.04 -9.08
CA ASP A 225 34.18 -24.45 -9.25
C ASP A 225 33.44 -24.69 -10.58
N VAL A 226 32.48 -23.83 -10.93
CA VAL A 226 31.78 -23.88 -12.22
C VAL A 226 32.76 -23.70 -13.38
N ILE A 227 33.69 -22.74 -13.29
CA ILE A 227 34.71 -22.53 -14.32
C ILE A 227 35.60 -23.77 -14.48
N ARG A 228 36.03 -24.40 -13.37
CA ARG A 228 36.81 -25.65 -13.42
C ARG A 228 36.04 -26.83 -13.96
N ALA A 229 34.78 -26.99 -13.58
CA ALA A 229 33.94 -28.10 -14.02
C ALA A 229 33.56 -27.96 -15.50
N SER A 230 33.58 -26.74 -16.03
CA SER A 230 33.38 -26.44 -17.45
C SER A 230 34.61 -26.79 -18.29
N ASP A 231 35.12 -28.03 -18.17
CA ASP A 231 36.24 -28.57 -18.95
C ASP A 231 35.90 -28.76 -20.44
N GLU A 232 34.63 -28.58 -20.81
CA GLU A 232 34.16 -28.58 -22.20
C GLU A 232 33.84 -27.14 -22.64
N LYS A 233 34.38 -26.72 -23.78
CA LYS A 233 34.30 -25.36 -24.39
C LYS A 233 32.87 -24.91 -24.77
N ASN A 234 31.84 -25.53 -24.22
CA ASN A 234 30.47 -25.29 -24.61
C ASN A 234 29.86 -24.22 -23.73
N TRP A 235 29.27 -23.22 -24.36
CA TRP A 235 28.60 -22.11 -23.71
C TRP A 235 27.32 -22.62 -23.03
N GLU A 236 27.41 -22.96 -21.75
CA GLU A 236 26.32 -23.56 -20.97
C GLU A 236 25.76 -22.56 -19.95
N VAL A 237 24.59 -21.99 -20.26
CA VAL A 237 23.94 -20.98 -19.40
C VAL A 237 22.96 -21.56 -18.38
N THR A 238 22.64 -22.85 -18.47
CA THR A 238 21.77 -23.54 -17.52
C THR A 238 22.47 -23.73 -16.17
N GLY A 239 21.74 -23.58 -15.07
CA GLY A 239 22.33 -23.64 -13.74
C GLY A 239 21.75 -22.67 -12.74
N ASP A 240 22.39 -22.66 -11.57
CA ASP A 240 22.14 -21.73 -10.49
C ASP A 240 22.95 -20.45 -10.70
N TRP A 241 22.29 -19.31 -10.52
CA TRP A 241 22.87 -18.00 -10.67
C TRP A 241 22.65 -17.16 -9.42
N HIS A 242 23.73 -16.54 -8.95
CA HIS A 242 23.65 -15.45 -8.00
C HIS A 242 23.44 -14.14 -8.76
N ILE A 243 22.41 -13.39 -8.39
CA ILE A 243 22.07 -12.11 -9.02
C ILE A 243 22.42 -10.96 -8.09
N SER A 244 23.01 -9.91 -8.66
CA SER A 244 23.29 -8.65 -7.98
C SER A 244 22.54 -7.49 -8.64
N CYS A 245 21.75 -6.77 -7.86
CA CYS A 245 20.99 -5.61 -8.31
C CYS A 245 20.95 -4.55 -7.20
N LEU A 246 21.74 -3.48 -7.36
CA LEU A 246 21.92 -2.46 -6.32
C LEU A 246 20.60 -1.83 -5.85
N LYS A 247 19.64 -1.62 -6.76
CA LYS A 247 18.33 -1.05 -6.42
C LYS A 247 17.51 -2.02 -5.55
N MET A 248 17.57 -3.33 -5.84
CA MET A 248 16.83 -4.36 -5.10
C MET A 248 17.50 -4.70 -3.77
N GLU A 249 18.82 -4.89 -3.74
CA GLU A 249 19.58 -5.19 -2.51
C GLU A 249 19.52 -4.05 -1.48
N LYS A 250 19.36 -2.80 -1.92
CA LYS A 250 19.11 -1.69 -1.00
C LYS A 250 17.78 -1.84 -0.27
N ARG A 251 16.77 -2.40 -0.95
CA ARG A 251 15.39 -2.51 -0.48
C ARG A 251 15.12 -3.84 0.22
N TRP A 252 15.80 -4.90 -0.21
CA TRP A 252 15.60 -6.28 0.22
C TRP A 252 16.91 -6.84 0.76
N SER A 253 16.83 -7.50 1.92
CA SER A 253 18.01 -8.11 2.55
C SER A 253 18.20 -9.58 2.17
N THR A 254 17.42 -10.07 1.21
CA THR A 254 17.46 -11.46 0.72
C THR A 254 18.44 -11.57 -0.46
N PRO A 255 19.22 -12.66 -0.55
CA PRO A 255 19.96 -12.98 -1.77
C PRO A 255 19.03 -13.00 -2.98
N LEU A 256 19.47 -12.47 -4.11
CA LEU A 256 18.73 -12.56 -5.36
C LEU A 256 19.23 -13.77 -6.13
N THR A 257 18.33 -14.61 -6.59
CA THR A 257 18.67 -15.86 -7.29
C THR A 257 17.95 -15.95 -8.62
N LEU A 258 18.58 -16.64 -9.56
CA LEU A 258 18.00 -17.04 -10.83
C LEU A 258 18.47 -18.48 -11.11
N ARG A 259 17.57 -19.34 -11.55
CA ARG A 259 17.91 -20.69 -11.98
C ARG A 259 17.43 -20.88 -13.40
N ILE A 260 18.35 -21.05 -14.33
CA ILE A 260 18.06 -21.20 -15.76
C ILE A 260 18.03 -22.67 -16.13
N TYR A 261 17.03 -23.05 -16.89
CA TYR A 261 16.78 -24.42 -17.33
C TYR A 261 16.54 -24.46 -18.83
N SER A 262 16.82 -25.61 -19.42
CA SER A 262 16.59 -25.92 -20.84
C SER A 262 15.71 -27.16 -20.92
N GLN A 263 14.66 -27.11 -21.73
CA GLN A 263 13.78 -28.24 -22.01
C GLN A 263 13.76 -28.50 -23.51
N GLU A 264 14.12 -29.73 -23.90
CA GLU A 264 14.10 -30.17 -25.30
C GLU A 264 12.89 -31.09 -25.54
N SER A 265 12.11 -30.82 -26.60
CA SER A 265 10.98 -31.64 -27.05
C SER A 265 10.88 -31.57 -28.57
N ASP A 266 10.82 -32.71 -29.25
CA ASP A 266 10.58 -32.81 -30.70
C ASP A 266 11.53 -31.96 -31.58
N GLY A 267 12.80 -31.85 -31.19
CA GLY A 267 13.82 -31.05 -31.90
C GLY A 267 13.68 -29.53 -31.70
N GLN A 268 12.76 -29.10 -30.84
CA GLN A 268 12.67 -27.77 -30.29
C GLN A 268 13.27 -27.73 -28.89
N CYS A 269 13.75 -26.56 -28.51
CA CYS A 269 14.25 -26.25 -27.19
C CYS A 269 13.51 -25.02 -26.66
N GLN A 270 13.26 -25.00 -25.37
CA GLN A 270 12.75 -23.85 -24.63
C GLN A 270 13.70 -23.55 -23.48
N LEU A 271 13.95 -22.26 -23.24
CA LEU A 271 14.72 -21.78 -22.10
C LEU A 271 13.79 -21.01 -21.17
N PHE A 272 13.92 -21.25 -19.88
CA PHE A 272 13.16 -20.55 -18.85
C PHE A 272 14.04 -20.36 -17.62
N GLY A 273 13.63 -19.44 -16.74
CA GLY A 273 14.36 -19.13 -15.54
C GLY A 273 13.43 -18.97 -14.34
N GLU A 274 13.70 -19.64 -13.24
CA GLU A 274 13.03 -19.36 -11.97
C GLU A 274 13.81 -18.30 -11.22
N PHE A 275 13.17 -17.20 -10.83
CA PHE A 275 13.86 -16.09 -10.17
C PHE A 275 13.22 -15.73 -8.83
N ASP A 276 14.07 -15.33 -7.89
CA ASP A 276 13.69 -14.72 -6.63
C ASP A 276 14.50 -13.45 -6.45
N PHE A 277 13.88 -12.31 -6.75
CA PHE A 277 14.49 -10.99 -6.63
C PHE A 277 14.06 -10.29 -5.32
N GLY A 278 13.85 -11.10 -4.28
CA GLY A 278 13.50 -10.68 -2.93
C GLY A 278 12.03 -10.30 -2.81
N GLY A 279 11.67 -9.11 -3.28
CA GLY A 279 10.29 -8.63 -3.22
C GLY A 279 9.35 -9.21 -4.27
N VAL A 280 9.92 -9.79 -5.31
CA VAL A 280 9.22 -10.35 -6.47
C VAL A 280 9.87 -11.69 -6.79
N SER A 281 9.07 -12.71 -7.00
CA SER A 281 9.50 -14.02 -7.48
C SER A 281 8.65 -14.44 -8.67
N GLY A 282 9.19 -15.31 -9.51
CA GLY A 282 8.44 -15.79 -10.67
C GLY A 282 9.29 -16.52 -11.69
N LEU A 283 8.83 -16.48 -12.93
CA LEU A 283 9.42 -17.18 -14.07
C LEU A 283 9.80 -16.22 -15.18
N PHE A 284 10.98 -16.43 -15.76
CA PHE A 284 11.41 -15.94 -17.06
C PHE A 284 11.08 -16.99 -18.11
N ARG A 285 10.59 -16.55 -19.26
CA ARG A 285 10.43 -17.36 -20.46
C ARG A 285 11.12 -16.65 -21.60
N PHE A 286 12.13 -17.30 -22.17
CA PHE A 286 12.98 -16.69 -23.17
C PHE A 286 12.29 -16.77 -24.53
N GLU A 287 12.37 -15.68 -25.29
CA GLU A 287 11.77 -15.57 -26.62
C GLU A 287 12.86 -15.66 -27.68
N GLN A 288 12.56 -16.35 -28.79
CA GLN A 288 13.43 -16.37 -29.96
C GLN A 288 13.66 -14.93 -30.42
N ARG A 289 14.91 -14.61 -30.73
CA ARG A 289 15.21 -13.32 -31.36
C ARG A 289 14.58 -13.36 -32.75
N LEU A 290 13.47 -12.65 -32.94
CA LEU A 290 12.89 -12.50 -34.28
C LEU A 290 14.03 -12.15 -35.23
N PRO A 291 14.23 -12.91 -36.33
CA PRO A 291 15.30 -12.60 -37.26
C PRO A 291 15.12 -11.14 -37.62
N THR A 292 16.11 -10.33 -37.25
CA THR A 292 16.15 -8.93 -37.67
C THR A 292 16.08 -9.06 -39.18
N VAL A 293 14.93 -8.78 -39.79
CA VAL A 293 14.77 -8.89 -41.24
C VAL A 293 15.93 -8.08 -41.75
N GLU A 294 16.95 -8.75 -42.29
CA GLU A 294 18.06 -8.07 -42.91
C GLU A 294 17.36 -7.20 -43.95
N LYS A 295 17.31 -5.90 -43.68
CA LYS A 295 16.95 -4.93 -44.70
C LYS A 295 18.02 -5.17 -45.74
N LYS A 296 17.71 -6.02 -46.72
CA LYS A 296 18.55 -6.25 -47.89
C LYS A 296 18.87 -4.85 -48.37
N SER A 297 20.09 -4.41 -48.07
CA SER A 297 20.63 -3.17 -48.58
C SER A 297 20.37 -3.25 -50.07
N ALA A 298 19.53 -2.35 -50.59
CA ALA A 298 19.21 -2.31 -51.99
C ALA A 298 20.54 -2.15 -52.75
N ARG A 299 21.09 -3.26 -53.23
CA ARG A 299 22.17 -3.23 -54.22
C ARG A 299 21.58 -2.49 -55.40
N LEU A 300 22.20 -1.36 -55.74
CA LEU A 300 22.03 -0.65 -56.99
C LEU A 300 22.03 -1.69 -58.12
N ALA A 301 20.87 -1.89 -58.73
CA ALA A 301 20.73 -2.68 -59.95
C ALA A 301 20.88 -1.75 -61.16
N ASP A 302 21.63 -2.24 -62.13
CA ASP A 302 21.86 -1.68 -63.47
C ASP A 302 20.60 -1.10 -64.15
N PRO A 303 20.73 -0.01 -64.94
CA PRO A 303 19.60 0.77 -65.46
C PRO A 303 18.91 0.19 -66.72
N ASN A 304 18.95 -1.13 -66.99
CA ASN A 304 18.47 -1.66 -68.27
C ASN A 304 17.55 -2.90 -68.21
N VAL A 305 16.55 -2.89 -67.31
CA VAL A 305 15.44 -3.86 -67.40
C VAL A 305 14.12 -3.11 -67.55
N LYS A 306 13.44 -3.36 -68.68
CA LYS A 306 12.13 -2.83 -69.04
C LYS A 306 11.09 -3.23 -67.99
N ARG A 307 10.49 -2.21 -67.37
CA ARG A 307 9.46 -2.27 -66.34
C ARG A 307 8.08 -2.46 -66.99
N GLU A 308 7.40 -3.57 -66.70
CA GLU A 308 5.95 -3.67 -66.94
C GLU A 308 5.18 -2.90 -65.85
N ASN A 309 4.17 -2.17 -66.30
CA ASN A 309 3.38 -1.23 -65.52
C ASN A 309 2.48 -1.97 -64.52
N ILE A 310 2.70 -1.73 -63.23
CA ILE A 310 1.68 -1.92 -62.19
C ILE A 310 1.36 -0.55 -61.61
N THR A 311 0.19 -0.05 -61.97
CA THR A 311 -0.42 1.17 -61.43
C THR A 311 -0.89 0.95 -59.99
N PHE A 312 -0.30 1.70 -59.05
CA PHE A 312 -0.87 1.91 -57.72
C PHE A 312 -1.51 3.30 -57.64
N GLY A 313 -2.75 3.31 -57.15
CA GLY A 313 -3.58 4.50 -57.00
C GLY A 313 -2.97 5.53 -56.06
N LYS A 314 -3.13 6.79 -56.45
CA LYS A 314 -2.77 7.99 -55.70
C LYS A 314 -3.60 8.11 -54.42
N ALA A 315 -2.93 8.39 -53.30
CA ALA A 315 -3.48 9.22 -52.24
C ALA A 315 -2.37 10.14 -51.71
N GLU A 316 -2.49 11.37 -52.17
CA GLU A 316 -2.09 12.69 -51.67
C GLU A 316 -0.88 12.88 -50.74
N LYS A 317 -0.07 13.84 -51.20
CA LYS A 317 1.06 14.49 -50.56
C LYS A 317 0.55 15.57 -49.60
N GLU A 318 1.13 15.63 -48.41
CA GLU A 318 1.51 16.91 -47.82
C GLU A 318 3.02 16.94 -47.61
N LYS A 319 3.63 17.99 -48.16
CA LYS A 319 5.03 18.35 -47.97
C LYS A 319 5.12 19.38 -46.85
N LYS A 320 6.18 19.33 -46.04
CA LYS A 320 7.05 20.51 -45.86
C LYS A 320 8.41 20.14 -45.27
N ASP A 321 9.40 20.85 -45.81
CA ASP A 321 10.82 20.86 -45.53
C ASP A 321 11.11 21.45 -44.13
N ASP A 322 12.17 20.99 -43.45
CA ASP A 322 13.44 21.74 -43.37
C ASP A 322 14.44 21.02 -42.45
N ASN A 323 15.72 21.14 -42.84
CA ASN A 323 16.90 20.61 -42.18
C ASN A 323 17.12 21.18 -40.78
N ASP A 324 17.50 20.34 -39.82
CA ASP A 324 18.64 20.64 -38.94
C ASP A 324 19.22 19.36 -38.34
N GLU A 325 20.54 19.24 -38.36
CA GLU A 325 21.27 18.11 -37.79
C GLU A 325 21.27 18.20 -36.27
N ASP A 326 20.59 17.25 -35.62
CA ASP A 326 20.88 16.89 -34.24
C ASP A 326 20.61 15.39 -34.08
N ILE A 327 21.63 14.67 -33.62
CA ILE A 327 21.56 13.25 -33.22
C ILE A 327 20.63 13.19 -31.99
N LYS A 328 19.33 13.14 -32.28
CA LYS A 328 18.27 13.00 -31.30
C LYS A 328 18.21 11.53 -30.93
N CYS A 329 18.73 11.17 -29.75
CA CYS A 329 18.43 9.91 -29.10
C CYS A 329 16.92 9.67 -29.20
N ALA A 330 16.54 8.57 -29.85
CA ALA A 330 15.15 8.21 -30.08
C ALA A 330 14.38 8.24 -28.75
N SER A 331 13.37 9.11 -28.71
CA SER A 331 12.44 9.25 -27.59
C SER A 331 11.80 7.89 -27.24
N PRO A 332 11.75 7.48 -25.94
CA PRO A 332 11.28 6.16 -25.50
C PRO A 332 9.75 5.99 -25.52
N ASN A 333 9.01 6.85 -26.21
CA ASN A 333 7.54 6.82 -26.26
C ASN A 333 6.97 5.97 -27.41
N ALA A 334 7.71 4.96 -27.88
CA ALA A 334 7.12 3.93 -28.73
C ALA A 334 5.99 3.25 -27.94
N LYS A 335 4.75 3.41 -28.42
CA LYS A 335 3.55 2.78 -27.86
C LYS A 335 3.88 1.31 -27.56
N ARG A 336 3.90 0.97 -26.26
CA ARG A 336 4.18 -0.36 -25.72
C ARG A 336 3.28 -1.36 -26.43
N LEU A 337 3.83 -2.07 -27.42
CA LEU A 337 3.07 -3.04 -28.22
C LEU A 337 2.69 -4.19 -27.30
N TRP A 338 1.39 -4.28 -27.00
CA TRP A 338 0.74 -5.43 -26.41
C TRP A 338 0.86 -6.60 -27.40
N CYS A 339 2.01 -7.25 -27.43
CA CYS A 339 2.23 -8.39 -28.30
C CYS A 339 1.62 -9.61 -27.61
N LYS A 340 0.54 -10.14 -28.19
CA LYS A 340 0.08 -11.50 -27.88
C LYS A 340 1.18 -12.46 -28.34
N SER A 341 2.15 -12.77 -27.48
CA SER A 341 3.17 -13.78 -27.82
C SER A 341 2.46 -15.10 -28.11
N THR A 342 2.66 -15.64 -29.30
CA THR A 342 2.23 -17.00 -29.66
C THR A 342 3.16 -17.99 -28.97
N ALA A 343 2.68 -19.21 -28.69
CA ALA A 343 3.50 -20.26 -28.07
C ALA A 343 4.80 -20.53 -28.86
N GLU A 344 4.74 -20.36 -30.18
CA GLU A 344 5.87 -20.47 -31.12
C GLU A 344 7.02 -19.51 -30.80
N ALA A 345 6.76 -18.34 -30.20
CA ALA A 345 7.81 -17.37 -29.88
C ALA A 345 8.78 -17.86 -28.79
N PHE A 346 8.38 -18.88 -28.02
CA PHE A 346 9.18 -19.44 -26.92
C PHE A 346 9.88 -20.74 -27.29
N SER A 347 9.61 -21.29 -28.48
CA SER A 347 10.25 -22.49 -29.01
C SER A 347 11.29 -22.10 -30.04
N PHE A 348 12.51 -22.60 -29.89
CA PHE A 348 13.60 -22.40 -30.85
C PHE A 348 14.18 -23.76 -31.26
N PRO A 349 14.89 -23.87 -32.40
CA PRO A 349 15.55 -25.12 -32.79
C PRO A 349 16.54 -25.57 -31.71
N SER A 350 16.68 -26.87 -31.43
CA SER A 350 17.63 -27.35 -30.41
C SER A 350 19.10 -26.94 -30.63
N ALA A 351 19.46 -26.57 -31.86
CA ALA A 351 20.79 -26.03 -32.20
C ALA A 351 20.97 -24.54 -31.82
N GLU A 352 19.87 -23.80 -31.65
CA GLU A 352 19.90 -22.39 -31.26
C GLU A 352 20.02 -22.30 -29.74
N LYS A 353 21.26 -22.13 -29.25
CA LYS A 353 21.55 -21.93 -27.82
C LYS A 353 22.29 -20.60 -27.63
N PRO A 354 22.22 -20.00 -26.43
CA PRO A 354 23.10 -18.89 -26.09
C PRO A 354 24.55 -19.25 -26.40
N SER A 355 25.26 -18.32 -27.02
CA SER A 355 26.63 -18.53 -27.46
C SER A 355 27.39 -17.21 -27.50
N LEU A 356 28.71 -17.26 -27.66
CA LEU A 356 29.53 -16.06 -27.82
C LEU A 356 29.06 -15.16 -28.98
N HIS A 357 28.54 -15.76 -30.06
CA HIS A 357 28.06 -15.03 -31.25
C HIS A 357 26.61 -14.56 -31.10
N ASN A 358 25.83 -15.19 -30.22
CA ASN A 358 24.47 -14.79 -29.88
C ASN A 358 24.27 -14.76 -28.35
N PRO A 359 24.93 -13.82 -27.65
CA PRO A 359 24.94 -13.79 -26.18
C PRO A 359 23.68 -13.16 -25.59
N THR A 360 22.96 -12.34 -26.36
CA THR A 360 21.81 -11.57 -25.89
C THR A 360 20.50 -12.24 -26.29
N TRP A 361 19.69 -12.55 -25.28
CA TRP A 361 18.39 -13.18 -25.42
C TRP A 361 17.31 -12.28 -24.84
N ASN A 362 16.16 -12.28 -25.50
CA ASN A 362 14.99 -11.60 -24.98
C ASN A 362 14.24 -12.57 -24.06
N TYR A 363 13.56 -12.02 -23.06
CA TYR A 363 12.69 -12.79 -22.21
C TYR A 363 11.49 -11.96 -21.78
N ARG A 364 10.41 -12.67 -21.46
CA ARG A 364 9.30 -12.13 -20.68
C ARG A 364 9.32 -12.78 -19.33
N TRP A 365 8.72 -12.12 -18.36
CA TRP A 365 8.63 -12.69 -17.03
C TRP A 365 7.22 -12.56 -16.48
N ARG A 366 6.82 -13.48 -15.62
CA ARG A 366 5.57 -13.46 -14.85
C ARG A 366 5.91 -13.77 -13.40
N GLY A 367 5.29 -13.07 -12.47
CA GLY A 367 5.62 -13.25 -11.07
C GLY A 367 4.57 -12.69 -10.15
N GLU A 368 4.87 -12.71 -8.87
CA GLU A 368 4.02 -12.21 -7.82
C GLU A 368 4.83 -11.43 -6.79
N TYR A 369 4.15 -10.54 -6.09
CA TYR A 369 4.70 -9.88 -4.92
C TYR A 369 4.66 -10.80 -3.72
N LYS A 370 5.78 -10.92 -2.99
CA LYS A 370 5.80 -11.74 -1.77
C LYS A 370 5.00 -11.15 -0.59
N ILE A 371 4.57 -9.88 -0.67
CA ILE A 371 3.91 -9.21 0.46
C ILE A 371 2.42 -9.56 0.51
N ASP A 372 1.79 -9.55 -0.64
CA ASP A 372 0.33 -9.65 -0.81
C ASP A 372 -0.05 -10.75 -1.82
N SER A 373 0.93 -11.46 -2.38
CA SER A 373 0.74 -12.44 -3.45
C SER A 373 0.04 -11.85 -4.67
N GLU A 374 0.11 -10.52 -4.85
CA GLU A 374 -0.53 -9.88 -6.00
C GLU A 374 0.22 -10.28 -7.28
N PRO A 375 -0.50 -10.77 -8.30
CA PRO A 375 0.10 -11.10 -9.58
C PRO A 375 0.66 -9.83 -10.23
N VAL A 376 1.82 -9.94 -10.86
CA VAL A 376 2.34 -8.83 -11.65
C VAL A 376 2.06 -9.09 -13.13
N PRO A 377 1.41 -8.15 -13.84
CA PRO A 377 1.24 -8.25 -15.28
C PRO A 377 2.60 -8.21 -15.97
N GLY A 378 3.07 -9.40 -16.32
CA GLY A 378 4.32 -9.68 -17.00
C GLY A 378 4.27 -9.34 -18.48
N GLN A 379 4.29 -8.05 -18.82
CA GLN A 379 4.08 -7.60 -20.22
C GLN A 379 5.33 -7.05 -20.91
N TYR A 380 6.44 -6.92 -20.19
CA TYR A 380 7.64 -6.25 -20.66
C TYR A 380 8.61 -7.22 -21.31
N LEU A 381 9.01 -6.88 -22.54
CA LEU A 381 10.12 -7.55 -23.20
C LEU A 381 11.42 -7.05 -22.57
N CYS A 382 12.07 -7.94 -21.84
CA CYS A 382 13.35 -7.71 -21.18
C CYS A 382 14.47 -8.39 -21.99
N SER A 383 15.71 -8.06 -21.68
CA SER A 383 16.87 -8.67 -22.33
C SER A 383 17.90 -9.10 -21.31
N ILE A 384 18.59 -10.20 -21.60
CA ILE A 384 19.68 -10.73 -20.80
C ILE A 384 20.83 -11.11 -21.72
N THR A 385 22.04 -10.70 -21.37
CA THR A 385 23.27 -10.91 -22.13
C THR A 385 24.20 -11.78 -21.30
N PHE A 386 24.49 -12.98 -21.79
CA PHE A 386 25.50 -13.87 -21.24
C PHE A 386 26.89 -13.42 -21.70
N SER A 387 27.89 -13.60 -20.85
CA SER A 387 29.23 -13.04 -21.05
C SER A 387 30.30 -14.01 -20.57
N GLU A 388 31.55 -13.66 -20.88
CA GLU A 388 32.70 -14.52 -20.62
C GLU A 388 33.08 -14.62 -19.15
N PRO A 389 33.74 -15.73 -18.76
CA PRO A 389 34.10 -16.89 -19.60
C PRO A 389 32.90 -17.82 -19.81
N LEU A 390 32.78 -18.40 -21.01
CA LEU A 390 31.86 -19.51 -21.32
C LEU A 390 30.37 -19.28 -20.98
N GLY A 391 29.91 -18.03 -20.90
CA GLY A 391 28.54 -17.73 -20.51
C GLY A 391 28.27 -17.89 -19.01
N THR A 392 29.30 -17.76 -18.16
CA THR A 392 29.18 -17.88 -16.68
C THR A 392 28.89 -16.57 -15.97
N SER A 393 28.92 -15.44 -16.69
CA SER A 393 28.44 -14.14 -16.19
C SER A 393 27.29 -13.63 -17.04
N LEU A 394 26.41 -12.83 -16.46
CA LEU A 394 25.31 -12.21 -17.20
C LEU A 394 25.04 -10.78 -16.76
N THR A 395 24.42 -10.01 -17.66
CA THR A 395 23.81 -8.71 -17.38
C THR A 395 22.41 -8.72 -17.96
N GLY A 396 21.42 -8.20 -17.25
CA GLY A 396 20.06 -8.13 -17.77
C GLY A 396 19.31 -6.91 -17.29
N THR A 397 18.16 -6.69 -17.92
CA THR A 397 17.20 -5.64 -17.53
C THR A 397 15.97 -6.30 -16.94
N PHE A 398 15.57 -5.86 -15.74
CA PHE A 398 14.34 -6.27 -15.10
C PHE A 398 13.43 -5.06 -14.97
N GLY A 399 12.34 -5.07 -15.72
CA GLY A 399 11.47 -3.91 -15.88
C GLY A 399 9.99 -4.26 -15.77
N GLY A 400 9.21 -3.23 -15.52
CA GLY A 400 7.76 -3.22 -15.64
C GLY A 400 7.10 -2.15 -14.77
N ASP A 401 5.81 -1.92 -14.99
CA ASP A 401 4.99 -1.00 -14.16
C ASP A 401 4.77 -1.54 -12.71
N LEU A 402 5.51 -2.61 -12.35
CA LEU A 402 5.70 -3.15 -11.00
C LEU A 402 5.54 -2.08 -9.93
N TYR A 403 6.31 -1.00 -10.02
CA TYR A 403 6.16 0.12 -9.11
C TYR A 403 5.97 1.40 -9.88
N LYS A 404 4.89 2.14 -9.60
CA LYS A 404 4.77 3.57 -9.95
C LYS A 404 5.98 4.41 -9.53
N THR A 405 6.81 3.88 -8.62
CA THR A 405 8.06 4.51 -8.13
C THR A 405 9.31 4.13 -8.93
N TRP A 406 9.29 3.10 -9.77
CA TRP A 406 10.43 2.71 -10.60
C TRP A 406 10.32 3.43 -11.94
N LYS A 407 11.01 4.57 -12.05
CA LYS A 407 11.01 5.39 -13.26
C LYS A 407 11.81 4.78 -14.42
N GLU A 408 12.62 3.76 -14.16
CA GLU A 408 13.59 3.20 -15.09
C GLU A 408 13.70 1.69 -14.87
N ASP A 409 13.98 0.96 -15.95
CA ASP A 409 14.33 -0.45 -15.89
C ASP A 409 15.52 -0.68 -14.95
N MET A 410 15.47 -1.77 -14.18
CA MET A 410 16.56 -2.14 -13.30
C MET A 410 17.59 -2.94 -14.09
N VAL A 411 18.87 -2.56 -13.97
CA VAL A 411 19.96 -3.38 -14.48
C VAL A 411 20.43 -4.31 -13.36
N PHE A 412 20.52 -5.60 -13.66
CA PHE A 412 21.10 -6.60 -12.79
C PHE A 412 22.29 -7.27 -13.47
N THR A 413 23.20 -7.79 -12.65
CA THR A 413 24.33 -8.62 -13.06
C THR A 413 24.22 -9.97 -12.39
N GLY A 414 24.90 -10.99 -12.90
CA GLY A 414 24.88 -12.30 -12.27
C GLY A 414 26.09 -13.15 -12.60
N VAL A 415 26.36 -14.11 -11.72
CA VAL A 415 27.43 -15.12 -11.86
C VAL A 415 26.84 -16.50 -11.63
N LYS A 416 27.24 -17.46 -12.47
CA LYS A 416 26.83 -18.86 -12.37
C LYS A 416 27.56 -19.51 -11.20
N VAL A 417 26.81 -20.08 -10.26
CA VAL A 417 27.31 -20.68 -9.01
C VAL A 417 27.02 -22.18 -8.89
N GLY A 418 26.29 -22.74 -9.86
CA GLY A 418 26.01 -24.18 -9.91
C GLY A 418 25.62 -24.63 -11.32
N VAL A 419 25.81 -25.92 -11.59
CA VAL A 419 25.46 -26.57 -12.86
C VAL A 419 23.96 -26.88 -12.92
N GLY A 420 23.38 -26.91 -14.12
CA GLY A 420 21.96 -27.17 -14.34
C GLY A 420 21.50 -28.53 -13.80
N GLY A 421 20.37 -28.52 -13.11
CA GLY A 421 19.57 -29.71 -12.78
C GLY A 421 18.29 -29.78 -13.61
N ALA A 422 17.59 -30.91 -13.53
CA ALA A 422 16.24 -31.00 -14.10
C ALA A 422 15.30 -29.98 -13.43
N PRO A 423 14.33 -29.41 -14.17
CA PRO A 423 13.36 -28.51 -13.57
C PRO A 423 12.57 -29.22 -12.47
N SER A 424 12.44 -28.56 -11.32
CA SER A 424 11.61 -29.02 -10.20
C SER A 424 10.13 -28.72 -10.39
N ILE A 425 9.76 -28.01 -11.46
CA ILE A 425 8.43 -27.48 -11.71
C ILE A 425 7.96 -27.81 -13.14
N ASP A 426 6.65 -27.97 -13.30
CA ASP A 426 5.99 -27.99 -14.61
C ASP A 426 5.82 -26.55 -15.10
N ILE A 427 6.69 -26.14 -16.01
CA ILE A 427 6.81 -24.75 -16.47
C ILE A 427 5.58 -24.28 -17.18
N GLU A 428 5.00 -25.11 -18.05
CA GLU A 428 3.83 -24.72 -18.82
C GLU A 428 2.64 -24.54 -17.89
N LYS A 429 2.47 -25.46 -16.95
CA LYS A 429 1.45 -25.33 -15.92
C LYS A 429 1.64 -24.05 -15.11
N GLU A 430 2.82 -23.80 -14.56
CA GLU A 430 3.10 -22.64 -13.70
C GLU A 430 2.97 -21.31 -14.47
N TRP A 431 3.44 -21.28 -15.72
CA TRP A 431 3.30 -20.13 -16.61
C TRP A 431 1.83 -19.82 -16.92
N HIS A 432 1.01 -20.85 -17.17
CA HIS A 432 -0.42 -20.72 -17.43
C HIS A 432 -1.22 -20.35 -16.18
N ASP A 433 -0.92 -20.96 -15.03
CA ASP A 433 -1.58 -20.68 -13.77
C ASP A 433 -1.36 -19.21 -13.39
N ARG A 434 -0.14 -18.70 -13.50
CA ARG A 434 0.17 -17.28 -13.28
C ARG A 434 -0.51 -16.34 -14.29
N GLN A 435 -0.85 -16.82 -15.49
CA GLN A 435 -1.60 -16.02 -16.48
C GLN A 435 -3.06 -15.84 -16.11
N LYS A 436 -3.70 -16.90 -15.59
CA LYS A 436 -5.11 -16.86 -15.22
C LYS A 436 -5.35 -15.87 -14.10
N ILE A 437 -4.44 -15.85 -13.11
CA ILE A 437 -4.52 -14.91 -11.98
C ILE A 437 -4.51 -13.46 -12.47
N ILE A 438 -3.71 -13.12 -13.49
CA ILE A 438 -3.64 -11.76 -14.05
C ILE A 438 -4.93 -11.38 -14.79
N TYR A 439 -5.57 -12.30 -15.52
CA TYR A 439 -6.77 -11.97 -16.29
C TYR A 439 -8.06 -12.01 -15.48
N ASP A 440 -8.15 -12.85 -14.45
CA ASP A 440 -9.32 -12.88 -13.58
C ASP A 440 -9.41 -11.62 -12.71
N SER A 441 -8.28 -10.98 -12.39
CA SER A 441 -8.25 -9.69 -11.68
C SER A 441 -8.70 -8.50 -12.53
N ASP A 442 -8.48 -8.53 -13.86
CA ASP A 442 -8.87 -7.45 -14.77
C ASP A 442 -10.38 -7.45 -15.13
N ILE A 443 -11.12 -8.50 -14.75
CA ILE A 443 -12.56 -8.67 -15.07
C ILE A 443 -13.48 -8.25 -13.90
N GLN A 444 -12.93 -7.98 -12.71
CA GLN A 444 -13.72 -7.65 -11.51
C GLN A 444 -13.81 -6.17 -11.15
N ASP A 445 -13.15 -5.29 -11.91
CA ASP A 445 -13.30 -3.82 -11.86
C ASP A 445 -14.06 -3.30 -13.08
#